data_AF-A0A450TE23-F1
#
_entry.id   AF-A0A450TE23-F1
#
_cell.length_a   1.000
_cell.length_b   1.000
_cell.length_c   1.000
_cell.angle_alpha   90.00
_cell.angle_beta   90.00
_cell.angle_gamma   90.00
#
_symmetry.space_group_name_H-M   'P 1'
#
loop_
_entity.id
_entity.type
_entity.pdbx_description
1 polymer ?
#
loop_
_entity_poly.entity_id
_entity_poly.type
_entity_poly.pdbx_seq_one_letter_code
_entity_poly.pdbx_strand_id
1 'polypeptide(L)'
;MRRRKVYIDSTIPSYYFDRRESLATFTEITKKWWSEMASEYDLFVSDAVIRELNRGEYPNKEEVLALVSGIPSLPLPDDLEQIVEFYVANYVMPRTLAGDAAHLAYASYHNMEYLLTWNCNHLANANKRRHILVINSRLGLATPEIVTPLQLFKEGKRP
;
A
#
# COMPACT_ATOMS: atom_id res chain seq x y z
N MET A 1 8.65 4.61 -22.39
CA MET A 1 9.27 3.89 -21.25
C MET A 1 8.16 3.28 -20.42
N ARG A 2 8.35 2.08 -19.86
CA ARG A 2 7.36 1.44 -19.00
C ARG A 2 7.31 2.18 -17.65
N ARG A 3 6.11 2.55 -17.18
CA ARG A 3 5.92 3.12 -15.85
C ARG A 3 6.01 1.99 -14.81
N ARG A 4 6.49 2.34 -13.61
CA ARG A 4 6.61 1.37 -12.52
C ARG A 4 5.23 1.14 -11.89
N LYS A 5 4.94 -0.10 -11.51
CA LYS A 5 3.64 -0.46 -10.91
C LYS A 5 3.64 -0.20 -9.40
N VAL A 6 2.66 0.57 -8.92
CA VAL A 6 2.51 0.92 -7.50
C VAL A 6 1.17 0.40 -6.98
N TYR A 7 1.23 -0.42 -5.94
CA TYR A 7 0.06 -0.77 -5.15
C TYR A 7 -0.18 0.27 -4.06
N ILE A 8 -1.40 0.80 -4.00
CA ILE A 8 -1.83 1.81 -3.04
C ILE A 8 -2.57 1.12 -1.89
N ASP A 9 -2.01 1.14 -0.69
CA ASP A 9 -2.73 0.71 0.52
C ASP A 9 -3.79 1.75 0.94
N SER A 10 -4.82 1.31 1.68
CA SER A 10 -5.93 2.13 2.20
C SER A 10 -5.48 3.35 3.01
N THR A 11 -4.33 3.31 3.69
CA THR A 11 -3.83 4.47 4.45
C THR A 11 -3.56 5.69 3.58
N ILE A 12 -3.16 5.50 2.31
CA ILE A 12 -2.83 6.60 1.39
C ILE A 12 -4.06 7.46 1.07
N PRO A 13 -5.15 6.92 0.48
CA PRO A 13 -6.33 7.72 0.21
C PRO A 13 -7.00 8.21 1.50
N SER A 14 -6.96 7.46 2.60
CA SER A 14 -7.44 7.95 3.91
C SER A 14 -6.69 9.20 4.36
N TYR A 15 -5.35 9.20 4.29
CA TYR A 15 -4.52 10.34 4.69
C TYR A 15 -4.67 11.54 3.75
N TYR A 16 -4.90 11.29 2.46
CA TYR A 16 -5.13 12.34 1.47
C TYR A 16 -6.29 13.27 1.87
N PHE A 17 -7.36 12.72 2.46
CA PHE A 17 -8.54 13.48 2.85
C PHE A 17 -8.68 13.68 4.37
N ASP A 18 -7.70 13.26 5.16
CA ASP A 18 -7.73 13.43 6.61
C ASP A 18 -7.73 14.93 6.98
N ARG A 19 -8.45 15.26 8.06
CA ARG A 19 -8.64 16.63 8.56
C ARG A 19 -8.13 16.82 9.98
N ARG A 20 -7.57 15.77 10.61
CA ARG A 20 -7.00 15.84 11.96
C ARG A 20 -5.68 16.59 11.91
N GLU A 21 -5.56 17.61 12.76
CA GLU A 21 -4.36 18.44 12.85
C GLU A 21 -3.10 17.60 13.14
N SER A 22 -3.22 16.55 13.96
CA SER A 22 -2.12 15.62 14.28
C SER A 22 -1.55 14.88 13.05
N LEU A 23 -2.28 14.84 11.94
CA LEU A 23 -1.87 14.18 10.70
C LEU A 23 -1.61 15.16 9.55
N ALA A 24 -1.72 16.48 9.80
CA ALA A 24 -1.63 17.51 8.77
C ALA A 24 -0.40 17.36 7.87
N THR A 25 0.79 17.14 8.45
CA THR A 25 2.02 16.94 7.67
C THR A 25 1.95 15.73 6.74
N PHE A 26 1.41 14.60 7.21
CA PHE A 26 1.28 13.42 6.36
C PHE A 26 0.24 13.61 5.27
N THR A 27 -0.86 14.31 5.56
CA THR A 27 -1.86 14.73 4.57
C THR A 27 -1.25 15.62 3.50
N GLU A 28 -0.47 16.63 3.88
CA GLU A 28 0.25 17.51 2.96
C GLU A 28 1.22 16.75 2.06
N ILE A 29 2.03 15.87 2.65
CA ILE A 29 2.96 15.02 1.89
C ILE A 29 2.20 14.12 0.91
N THR A 30 1.09 13.51 1.36
CA THR A 30 0.28 12.61 0.52
C THR A 30 -0.33 13.35 -0.65
N LYS A 31 -0.89 14.55 -0.40
CA LYS A 31 -1.43 15.42 -1.46
C LYS A 31 -0.36 15.84 -2.45
N LYS A 32 0.81 16.24 -1.96
CA LYS A 32 1.95 16.63 -2.79
C LYS A 32 2.44 15.46 -3.65
N TRP A 33 2.60 14.28 -3.07
CA TRP A 33 2.98 13.08 -3.82
C TRP A 33 1.93 12.76 -4.90
N TRP A 34 0.65 12.85 -4.56
CA TRP A 34 -0.41 12.58 -5.52
C TRP A 34 -0.38 13.57 -6.69
N SER A 35 -0.18 14.86 -6.44
CA SER A 35 -0.15 15.87 -7.50
C SER A 35 1.11 15.81 -8.38
N GLU A 36 2.26 15.51 -7.78
CA GLU A 36 3.56 15.59 -8.48
C GLU A 36 4.01 14.25 -9.07
N MET A 37 3.66 13.14 -8.42
CA MET A 37 4.26 11.84 -8.68
C MET A 37 3.29 10.79 -9.19
N ALA A 38 1.99 10.82 -8.82
CA ALA A 38 1.04 9.75 -9.18
C ALA A 38 0.98 9.43 -10.68
N SER A 39 1.04 10.46 -11.53
CA SER A 39 0.97 10.32 -13.00
C SER A 39 2.20 9.66 -13.64
N GLU A 40 3.29 9.51 -12.88
CA GLU A 40 4.55 8.86 -13.29
C GLU A 40 4.52 7.34 -13.11
N TYR A 41 3.48 6.82 -12.44
CA TYR A 41 3.32 5.42 -12.08
C TYR A 41 2.04 4.83 -12.67
N ASP A 42 2.01 3.50 -12.77
CA ASP A 42 0.77 2.77 -13.00
C ASP A 42 0.22 2.36 -11.62
N LEU A 43 -0.86 2.99 -11.19
CA LEU A 43 -1.43 2.80 -9.86
C LEU A 43 -2.44 1.65 -9.84
N PHE A 44 -2.43 0.87 -8.77
CA PHE A 44 -3.32 -0.25 -8.55
C PHE A 44 -3.81 -0.28 -7.11
N VAL A 45 -5.04 -0.76 -6.93
CA VAL A 45 -5.66 -1.05 -5.62
C VAL A 45 -6.16 -2.49 -5.62
N SER A 46 -6.89 -2.90 -4.58
CA SER A 46 -7.53 -4.23 -4.55
C SER A 46 -8.80 -4.19 -3.71
N ASP A 47 -9.56 -5.27 -3.73
CA ASP A 47 -10.73 -5.44 -2.88
C ASP A 47 -10.39 -5.35 -1.38
N ALA A 48 -9.16 -5.67 -0.96
CA ALA A 48 -8.72 -5.45 0.41
C ALA A 48 -8.79 -3.97 0.79
N VAL A 49 -8.28 -3.08 -0.08
CA VAL A 49 -8.34 -1.62 0.09
C VAL A 49 -9.80 -1.16 0.18
N ILE A 50 -10.64 -1.59 -0.76
CA ILE A 50 -12.06 -1.20 -0.79
C ILE A 50 -12.79 -1.64 0.47
N ARG A 51 -12.54 -2.86 0.96
CA ARG A 51 -13.16 -3.37 2.20
C ARG A 51 -12.71 -2.58 3.42
N GLU A 52 -11.44 -2.23 3.53
CA GLU A 52 -10.95 -1.44 4.67
C GLU A 52 -11.54 -0.03 4.69
N LEU A 53 -11.55 0.65 3.54
CA LEU A 53 -12.15 1.98 3.41
C LEU A 53 -13.65 1.97 3.71
N ASN A 54 -14.36 0.90 3.32
CA ASN A 54 -15.77 0.73 3.64
C ASN A 54 -16.04 0.37 5.12
N ARG A 55 -15.11 -0.29 5.81
CA ARG A 55 -15.25 -0.59 7.24
C ARG A 55 -14.98 0.63 8.12
N GLY A 56 -14.15 1.56 7.67
CA GLY A 56 -13.92 2.81 8.38
C GLY A 56 -15.17 3.69 8.44
N GLU A 57 -15.36 4.35 9.58
CA GLU A 57 -16.30 5.46 9.74
C GLU A 57 -15.49 6.75 9.94
N TYR A 58 -15.58 7.66 8.98
CA TYR A 58 -14.90 8.94 9.03
C TYR A 58 -15.62 9.96 8.13
N PRO A 59 -15.53 11.27 8.43
CA PRO A 59 -16.35 12.29 7.77
C PRO A 59 -16.16 12.41 6.25
N ASN A 60 -15.00 11.98 5.76
CA ASN A 60 -14.54 12.15 4.38
C ASN A 60 -14.57 10.84 3.56
N LYS A 61 -15.45 9.90 3.93
CA LYS A 61 -15.53 8.56 3.33
C LYS A 61 -15.88 8.59 1.85
N GLU A 62 -16.82 9.44 1.47
CA GLU A 62 -17.26 9.57 0.08
C GLU A 62 -16.13 10.08 -0.81
N GLU A 63 -15.38 11.09 -0.37
CA GLU A 63 -14.23 11.61 -1.12
C GLU A 63 -13.12 10.55 -1.28
N VAL A 64 -12.86 9.77 -0.22
CA VAL A 64 -11.87 8.69 -0.24
C VAL A 64 -12.27 7.59 -1.22
N LEU A 65 -13.52 7.14 -1.19
CA LEU A 65 -14.00 6.11 -2.12
C LEU A 65 -14.03 6.62 -3.57
N ALA A 66 -14.40 7.88 -3.78
CA ALA A 66 -14.38 8.51 -5.10
C ALA A 66 -12.96 8.54 -5.71
N LEU A 67 -11.94 8.90 -4.92
CA LEU A 67 -10.54 8.90 -5.36
C LEU A 67 -10.08 7.49 -5.80
N VAL A 68 -10.44 6.47 -5.02
CA VAL A 68 -10.03 5.09 -5.29
C VAL A 68 -10.79 4.48 -6.46
N SER A 69 -12.03 4.92 -6.73
CA SER A 69 -12.84 4.40 -7.84
C SER A 69 -12.23 4.63 -9.22
N GLY A 70 -11.35 5.62 -9.36
CA GLY A 70 -10.60 5.89 -10.59
C GLY A 70 -9.36 5.03 -10.80
N ILE A 71 -9.02 4.14 -9.85
CA ILE A 71 -7.78 3.35 -9.88
C ILE A 71 -8.12 1.88 -10.22
N PRO A 72 -7.41 1.25 -11.17
CA PRO A 72 -7.61 -0.18 -11.47
C PRO A 72 -7.46 -1.08 -10.24
N SER A 73 -8.46 -1.95 -10.01
CA SER A 73 -8.40 -2.97 -8.96
C SER A 73 -7.72 -4.23 -9.50
N LEU A 74 -6.79 -4.78 -8.71
CA LEU A 74 -6.15 -6.05 -9.01
C LEU A 74 -7.12 -7.21 -8.82
N PRO A 75 -7.12 -8.20 -9.73
CA PRO A 75 -7.88 -9.43 -9.53
C PRO A 75 -7.52 -10.12 -8.21
N LEU A 76 -8.52 -10.73 -7.56
CA LEU A 76 -8.31 -11.56 -6.39
C LEU A 76 -7.36 -12.73 -6.74
N PRO A 77 -6.21 -12.90 -6.05
CA PRO A 77 -5.37 -14.07 -6.23
C PRO A 77 -6.09 -15.35 -5.79
N ASP A 78 -5.99 -16.41 -6.58
CA ASP A 78 -6.62 -17.70 -6.26
C ASP A 78 -6.13 -18.27 -4.91
N ASP A 79 -4.85 -18.10 -4.61
CA ASP A 79 -4.21 -18.57 -3.37
C ASP A 79 -4.10 -17.48 -2.29
N LEU A 80 -4.89 -16.40 -2.35
CA LEU A 80 -4.73 -15.27 -1.42
C LEU A 80 -4.79 -15.70 0.05
N GLU A 81 -5.79 -16.52 0.41
CA GLU A 81 -5.98 -16.98 1.78
C GLU A 81 -4.78 -17.79 2.28
N GLN A 82 -4.28 -18.71 1.44
CA GLN A 82 -3.10 -19.52 1.76
C GLN A 82 -1.84 -18.67 1.95
N ILE A 83 -1.64 -17.65 1.11
CA ILE A 83 -0.50 -16.72 1.24
C ILE A 83 -0.60 -15.94 2.56
N VAL A 84 -1.78 -15.41 2.88
CA VAL A 84 -2.02 -14.66 4.13
C VAL A 84 -1.82 -15.54 5.35
N GLU A 85 -2.36 -16.76 5.35
CA GLU A 85 -2.15 -17.74 6.41
C GLU A 85 -0.66 -18.07 6.58
N PHE A 86 0.08 -18.22 5.48
CA PHE A 86 1.52 -18.48 5.52
C PHE A 86 2.28 -17.30 6.13
N TYR A 87 1.93 -16.06 5.79
CA TYR A 87 2.51 -14.87 6.40
C TYR A 87 2.28 -14.82 7.91
N VAL A 88 1.06 -15.14 8.34
CA VAL A 88 0.68 -15.17 9.75
C VAL A 88 1.40 -16.29 10.51
N ALA A 89 1.43 -17.50 9.94
CA ALA A 89 2.10 -18.66 10.53
C ALA A 89 3.62 -18.46 10.65
N ASN A 90 4.23 -17.67 9.75
CA ASN A 90 5.64 -17.34 9.77
C ASN A 90 5.94 -15.97 10.43
N TYR A 91 4.99 -15.39 11.17
CA TYR A 91 5.19 -14.14 11.92
C TYR A 91 5.59 -12.92 11.07
N VAL A 92 5.25 -12.91 9.77
CA VAL A 92 5.37 -11.71 8.94
C VAL A 92 4.40 -10.64 9.43
N MET A 93 3.18 -11.04 9.77
CA MET A 93 2.17 -10.19 10.42
C MET A 93 1.56 -10.94 11.60
N PRO A 94 1.16 -10.24 12.68
CA PRO A 94 0.35 -10.86 13.72
C PRO A 94 -1.04 -11.22 13.17
N ARG A 95 -1.70 -12.22 13.76
CA ARG A 95 -3.05 -12.68 13.36
C ARG A 95 -4.09 -11.55 13.30
N THR A 96 -3.96 -10.55 14.17
CA THR A 96 -4.88 -9.41 14.23
C THR A 96 -4.76 -8.45 13.05
N LEU A 97 -3.73 -8.59 12.20
CA LEU A 97 -3.44 -7.71 11.07
C LEU A 97 -3.52 -8.46 9.73
N ALA A 98 -4.60 -9.24 9.56
CA ALA A 98 -4.87 -9.95 8.32
C ALA A 98 -5.06 -8.98 7.11
N GLY A 99 -5.52 -7.74 7.36
CA GLY A 99 -5.61 -6.69 6.33
C GLY A 99 -4.23 -6.32 5.75
N ASP A 100 -3.27 -5.98 6.62
CA ASP A 100 -1.88 -5.71 6.23
C ASP A 100 -1.24 -6.88 5.48
N ALA A 101 -1.49 -8.12 5.94
CA ALA A 101 -1.01 -9.32 5.27
C ALA A 101 -1.61 -9.46 3.85
N ALA A 102 -2.88 -9.13 3.67
CA ALA A 102 -3.54 -9.15 2.37
C ALA A 102 -2.94 -8.10 1.43
N HIS A 103 -2.68 -6.88 1.89
CA HIS A 103 -2.01 -5.85 1.07
C HIS A 103 -0.66 -6.32 0.52
N LEU A 104 0.17 -6.90 1.40
CA LEU A 104 1.44 -7.48 0.99
C LEU A 104 1.24 -8.63 0.00
N ALA A 105 0.27 -9.52 0.24
CA ALA A 105 -0.01 -10.65 -0.64
C ALA A 105 -0.43 -10.20 -2.05
N TYR A 106 -1.35 -9.24 -2.17
CA TYR A 106 -1.74 -8.66 -3.46
C TYR A 106 -0.54 -8.07 -4.20
N ALA A 107 0.25 -7.24 -3.52
CA ALA A 107 1.39 -6.58 -4.14
C ALA A 107 2.46 -7.59 -4.61
N SER A 108 2.73 -8.61 -3.78
CA SER A 108 3.67 -9.69 -4.07
C SER A 108 3.20 -10.59 -5.22
N TYR A 109 1.95 -11.03 -5.20
CA TYR A 109 1.38 -11.93 -6.22
C TYR A 109 1.34 -11.29 -7.60
N HIS A 110 0.93 -10.02 -7.68
CA HIS A 110 0.80 -9.30 -8.95
C HIS A 110 2.11 -8.66 -9.43
N ASN A 111 3.24 -8.99 -8.79
CA ASN A 111 4.56 -8.48 -9.13
C ASN A 111 4.59 -6.93 -9.17
N MET A 112 4.04 -6.29 -8.14
CA MET A 112 4.12 -4.85 -7.96
C MET A 112 5.56 -4.46 -7.64
N GLU A 113 5.99 -3.31 -8.16
CA GLU A 113 7.34 -2.81 -7.86
C GLU A 113 7.35 -2.10 -6.51
N TYR A 114 6.27 -1.37 -6.19
CA TYR A 114 6.10 -0.67 -4.93
C TYR A 114 4.80 -1.04 -4.23
N LEU A 115 4.86 -1.14 -2.90
CA LEU A 115 3.72 -1.05 -2.00
C LEU A 115 3.81 0.29 -1.27
N LEU A 116 2.90 1.21 -1.58
CA LEU A 116 2.87 2.55 -0.99
C LEU A 116 1.95 2.59 0.23
N THR A 117 2.49 2.94 1.39
CA THR A 117 1.78 2.87 2.68
C THR A 117 2.29 3.90 3.69
N TRP A 118 1.44 4.33 4.63
CA TRP A 118 1.85 5.01 5.87
C TRP A 118 1.96 4.07 7.08
N ASN A 119 1.64 2.78 6.94
CA ASN A 119 1.78 1.79 8.02
C ASN A 119 3.25 1.40 8.23
N CYS A 120 3.99 2.27 8.92
CA CYS A 120 5.39 2.04 9.29
C CYS A 120 5.56 1.03 10.45
N ASN A 121 4.48 0.66 11.13
CA ASN A 121 4.53 -0.32 12.23
C ASN A 121 4.70 -1.74 11.68
N HIS A 122 3.96 -2.08 10.64
CA HIS A 122 3.81 -3.46 10.19
C HIS A 122 4.26 -3.69 8.76
N LEU A 123 4.05 -2.74 7.84
CA LEU A 123 4.40 -2.86 6.43
C LEU A 123 5.73 -2.17 6.12
N ALA A 124 5.76 -0.83 6.16
CA ALA A 124 6.95 0.00 5.88
C ALA A 124 7.93 0.01 7.07
N ASN A 125 8.22 -1.16 7.64
CA ASN A 125 9.12 -1.35 8.76
C ASN A 125 10.43 -2.00 8.28
N ALA A 126 11.53 -1.26 8.35
CA ALA A 126 12.84 -1.73 7.91
C ALA A 126 13.31 -3.02 8.61
N ASN A 127 12.93 -3.21 9.89
CA ASN A 127 13.27 -4.40 10.67
C ASN A 127 12.56 -5.66 10.15
N LYS A 128 11.46 -5.52 9.42
CA LYS A 128 10.69 -6.63 8.85
C LYS A 128 11.08 -6.95 7.40
N ARG A 129 11.77 -6.03 6.71
CA ARG A 129 12.08 -6.13 5.27
C ARG A 129 12.78 -7.45 4.90
N ARG A 130 13.82 -7.83 5.65
CA ARG A 130 14.56 -9.07 5.38
C ARG A 130 13.69 -10.30 5.59
N HIS A 131 12.86 -10.29 6.63
CA HIS A 131 11.96 -11.39 6.94
C HIS A 131 10.90 -11.57 5.84
N ILE A 132 10.24 -10.48 5.44
CA ILE A 132 9.27 -10.46 4.33
C ILE A 132 9.90 -11.06 3.06
N LEU A 133 11.09 -10.60 2.69
CA LEU A 133 11.80 -11.10 1.51
C LEU A 133 12.04 -12.61 1.58
N VAL A 134 12.50 -13.13 2.72
CA VAL A 134 12.76 -14.57 2.90
C VAL A 134 11.46 -15.37 2.78
N ILE A 135 10.38 -14.90 3.40
CA ILE A 135 9.09 -15.59 3.39
C ILE A 135 8.47 -15.59 1.98
N ASN A 136 8.46 -14.46 1.29
CA ASN A 136 8.01 -14.39 -0.09
C ASN A 136 8.84 -15.28 -1.02
N SER A 137 10.16 -15.33 -0.82
CA SER A 137 11.04 -16.20 -1.60
C SER A 137 10.69 -17.69 -1.43
N ARG A 138 10.29 -18.11 -0.23
CA ARG A 138 9.83 -19.50 0.04
C ARG A 138 8.52 -19.83 -0.67
N LEU A 139 7.67 -18.83 -0.89
CA LEU A 139 6.42 -18.95 -1.63
C LEU A 139 6.58 -18.75 -3.15
N GLY A 140 7.80 -18.45 -3.63
CA GLY A 140 8.02 -18.12 -5.04
C GLY A 140 7.40 -16.78 -5.47
N LEU A 141 7.10 -15.89 -4.52
CA LEU A 141 6.47 -14.59 -4.77
C LEU A 141 7.52 -13.47 -4.90
N ALA A 142 7.19 -12.46 -5.70
CA ALA A 142 7.96 -11.22 -5.71
C ALA A 142 7.82 -10.47 -4.36
N THR A 143 8.82 -9.65 -4.05
CA THR A 143 8.75 -8.76 -2.89
C THR A 143 8.79 -7.32 -3.37
N PRO A 144 7.69 -6.55 -3.25
CA PRO A 144 7.70 -5.14 -3.61
C PRO A 144 8.60 -4.36 -2.67
N GLU A 145 9.14 -3.22 -3.14
CA GLU A 145 9.68 -2.23 -2.22
C GLU A 145 8.52 -1.59 -1.46
N ILE A 146 8.50 -1.80 -0.14
CA ILE A 146 7.47 -1.22 0.74
C ILE A 146 7.95 0.15 1.19
N VAL A 147 7.25 1.19 0.75
CA VAL A 147 7.72 2.58 0.83
C VAL A 147 6.61 3.51 1.29
N THR A 148 7.04 4.65 1.86
CA THR A 148 6.16 5.79 2.14
C THR A 148 6.19 6.80 0.99
N PRO A 149 5.21 7.71 0.87
CA PRO A 149 5.22 8.78 -0.14
C PRO A 149 6.52 9.59 -0.20
N LEU A 150 7.18 9.81 0.95
CA LEU A 150 8.46 10.52 1.03
C LEU A 150 9.58 9.90 0.19
N GLN A 151 9.54 8.60 -0.05
CA GLN A 151 10.59 7.85 -0.75
C GLN A 151 10.38 7.80 -2.27
N LEU A 152 9.27 8.35 -2.78
CA LEU A 152 8.93 8.29 -4.21
C LEU A 152 8.99 9.64 -4.92
N PHE A 153 9.37 10.72 -4.24
CA PHE A 153 9.67 11.99 -4.90
C PHE A 153 10.94 11.85 -5.74
N LYS A 154 10.93 12.43 -6.94
CA LYS A 154 12.15 12.58 -7.74
C LYS A 154 13.07 13.60 -7.06
N GLU A 155 14.38 13.42 -7.20
CA GLU A 155 15.31 14.50 -6.88
C GLU A 155 14.90 15.74 -7.66
N GLY A 156 14.70 16.86 -6.95
CA GLY A 156 14.52 18.14 -7.61
C GLY A 156 15.74 18.38 -8.49
N LYS A 157 15.53 18.72 -9.78
CA LYS A 157 16.64 19.20 -10.61
C LYS A 157 17.26 20.36 -9.83
N ARG A 158 18.50 20.17 -9.35
CA ARG A 158 19.26 21.31 -8.81
C ARG A 158 19.27 22.38 -9.90
N PRO A 159 19.00 23.65 -9.56
CA PRO A 159 19.14 24.74 -10.51
C PRO A 159 20.55 24.80 -11.11
#